data_AF-A0A4U7D951-F1
#
_entry.id   AF-A0A4U7D951-F1
#
_cell.length_a   1.000
_cell.length_b   1.000
_cell.length_c   1.000
_cell.angle_alpha   90.00
_cell.angle_beta   90.00
_cell.angle_gamma   90.00
#
_symmetry.space_group_name_H-M   'P 1'
#
loop_
_entity.id
_entity.type
_entity.pdbx_description
1 polymer ?
#
loop_
_entity_poly.entity_id
_entity_poly.type
_entity_poly.pdbx_seq_one_letter_code
_entity_poly.pdbx_strand_id
1 'polypeptide(L)' 'MGTYTADIDVRFRDIDAMGHVNNAVYATYIEQARTRYFRDVLDVDISRASTVLASISIDFRSPVELAD' A
#
# COMPACT_ATOMS: atom_id res chain seq x y z
N MET A 1 -16.31 13.32 -0.73
CA MET A 1 -14.91 12.91 -0.50
C MET A 1 -14.33 12.53 -1.84
N GLY A 2 -13.16 13.07 -2.20
CA GLY A 2 -12.44 12.63 -3.40
C GLY A 2 -11.72 11.31 -3.14
N THR A 3 -11.62 10.47 -4.16
CA THR A 3 -10.81 9.25 -4.13
C THR A 3 -9.43 9.57 -4.68
N TYR A 4 -8.38 9.04 -4.05
CA TYR A 4 -7.03 9.03 -4.60
C TYR A 4 -6.64 7.58 -4.89
N THR A 5 -6.07 7.34 -6.08
CA THR A 5 -5.65 6.01 -6.54
C THR A 5 -4.17 6.07 -6.92
N ALA A 6 -3.43 5.00 -6.62
CA ALA A 6 -2.05 4.83 -7.01
C ALA A 6 -1.80 3.38 -7.43
N ASP A 7 -1.17 3.20 -8.58
CA ASP A 7 -0.80 1.86 -9.09
C ASP A 7 0.47 1.35 -8.42
N ILE A 8 0.40 0.13 -7.86
CA ILE A 8 1.50 -0.51 -7.15
C ILE A 8 1.78 -1.84 -7.85
N ASP A 9 2.97 -2.00 -8.42
CA ASP A 9 3.37 -3.25 -9.04
C ASP A 9 3.62 -4.33 -7.99
N VAL A 10 3.02 -5.50 -8.19
CA VAL A 10 3.32 -6.71 -7.40
C VAL A 10 4.71 -7.21 -7.75
N ARG A 11 5.52 -7.49 -6.73
CA ARG A 11 6.89 -7.98 -6.92
C ARG A 11 6.92 -9.48 -6.67
N PHE A 12 7.77 -10.20 -7.39
CA PHE A 12 7.96 -11.64 -7.17
C PHE A 12 8.27 -11.99 -5.69
N ARG A 13 9.03 -11.14 -5.00
CA ARG A 13 9.36 -11.35 -3.57
C ARG A 13 8.14 -11.28 -2.66
N ASP A 14 7.09 -10.57 -3.08
CA ASP A 14 5.90 -10.33 -2.27
C ASP A 14 4.92 -11.51 -2.36
N ILE A 15 5.16 -12.46 -3.26
CA ILE A 15 4.41 -13.71 -3.39
C ILE A 15 4.90 -14.74 -2.36
N ASP A 16 3.97 -15.38 -1.66
CA ASP A 16 4.27 -16.47 -0.72
C ASP A 16 4.19 -17.86 -1.36
N ALA A 17 4.43 -18.90 -0.57
CA ALA A 17 4.43 -20.29 -1.03
C ALA A 17 3.05 -20.77 -1.53
N MET A 18 1.96 -20.05 -1.24
CA MET A 18 0.61 -20.34 -1.74
C MET A 18 0.33 -19.68 -3.09
N GLY A 19 1.29 -18.92 -3.65
CA GLY A 19 1.19 -18.33 -4.99
C GLY A 19 0.49 -16.98 -5.05
N HIS A 20 0.17 -16.36 -3.90
CA HIS A 20 -0.47 -15.05 -3.83
C HIS A 20 0.39 -14.07 -3.04
N VAL A 21 0.06 -12.78 -3.12
CA VAL A 21 0.71 -11.75 -2.31
C VAL A 21 0.55 -12.10 -0.83
N ASN A 22 1.68 -12.15 -0.12
CA ASN A 22 1.72 -12.36 1.31
C ASN A 22 0.93 -11.25 2.03
N ASN A 23 0.00 -11.65 2.90
CA ASN A 23 -0.86 -10.74 3.64
C ASN A 23 -0.10 -9.66 4.43
N ALA A 24 1.11 -9.95 4.92
CA ALA A 24 1.93 -9.01 5.68
C ALA A 24 2.49 -7.85 4.83
N VAL A 25 2.55 -7.99 3.50
CA VAL A 25 3.12 -6.97 2.61
C VAL A 25 2.10 -5.88 2.23
N TYR A 26 0.80 -6.14 2.38
CA TYR A 26 -0.25 -5.19 1.99
C TYR A 26 -0.15 -3.85 2.74
N ALA A 27 0.26 -3.86 4.01
CA ALA A 27 0.50 -2.62 4.76
C ALA A 27 1.58 -1.74 4.08
N THR A 28 2.59 -2.37 3.46
CA THR A 28 3.63 -1.67 2.69
C THR A 28 3.07 -1.07 1.40
N TYR A 29 2.17 -1.76 0.70
CA TYR A 29 1.51 -1.18 -0.49
C TYR A 29 0.66 0.05 -0.13
N ILE A 30 -0.10 -0.03 0.95
CA ILE A 30 -0.90 1.10 1.47
C ILE A 30 0.01 2.25 1.88
N GLU A 31 1.16 1.96 2.50
CA GLU A 31 2.15 2.99 2.86
C GLU A 31 2.76 3.67 1.63
N GLN A 32 3.07 2.93 0.57
CA GLN A 32 3.53 3.50 -0.69
C GLN A 32 2.47 4.42 -1.31
N ALA A 33 1.21 3.98 -1.35
CA ALA A 33 0.11 4.81 -1.84
C ALA A 33 -0.08 6.08 -0.98
N ARG A 34 0.00 5.95 0.34
CA ARG A 34 -0.04 7.10 1.27
C ARG A 34 1.13 8.07 1.04
N THR A 35 2.33 7.55 0.81
CA THR A 35 3.50 8.38 0.50
C THR A 35 3.30 9.20 -0.78
N ARG A 36 2.70 8.58 -1.81
CA ARG A 36 2.36 9.28 -3.06
C ARG A 36 1.23 10.29 -2.85
N TYR A 37 0.20 9.96 -2.08
CA TYR A 37 -0.87 10.90 -1.72
C TYR A 37 -0.34 12.18 -1.05
N PHE A 38 0.57 12.04 -0.07
CA PHE A 38 1.19 13.20 0.61
C PHE A 38 1.92 14.10 -0.38
N ARG A 39 2.62 13.51 -1.35
CA ARG A 39 3.32 14.26 -2.40
C ARG A 39 2.36 14.91 -3.39
N ASP A 40 1.46 14.13 -3.96
CA ASP A 40 0.66 14.53 -5.12
C ASP A 40 -0.50 15.45 -4.75
N VAL A 41 -1.05 15.31 -3.53
CA VAL A 41 -2.24 16.04 -3.07
C VAL A 41 -1.90 17.11 -2.04
N LEU A 42 -0.96 16.82 -1.13
CA LEU A 42 -0.61 17.75 -0.05
C LEU A 42 0.67 18.55 -0.34
N ASP A 43 1.41 18.22 -1.41
CA ASP A 43 2.72 18.81 -1.74
C ASP A 43 3.72 18.74 -0.56
N VAL A 44 3.67 17.63 0.19
CA VAL A 44 4.50 17.39 1.37
C VAL A 44 5.24 16.07 1.24
N ASP A 45 6.53 16.08 1.55
CA ASP A 45 7.27 14.85 1.77
C ASP A 45 6.83 14.20 3.09
N ILE A 46 6.37 12.94 3.03
CA ILE A 46 5.88 12.22 4.19
C ILE A 46 6.92 12.12 5.32
N SER A 47 8.21 12.12 5.01
CA SER A 47 9.30 12.11 6.01
C SER A 47 9.39 13.40 6.82
N ARG A 48 8.81 14.49 6.32
CA ARG A 48 8.72 15.79 6.98
C ARG A 48 7.39 16.00 7.69
N ALA A 49 6.42 15.11 7.48
CA ALA A 49 5.14 15.17 8.16
C ALA A 49 5.28 14.65 9.60
N SER A 50 4.84 15.43 10.58
CA SER A 50 4.77 15.03 11.98
C SER A 50 3.55 14.13 12.22
N THR A 51 3.54 12.94 11.63
CA THR A 51 2.42 11.99 11.68
C THR A 51 2.89 10.56 11.98
N VAL A 52 2.05 9.78 12.65
CA VAL A 52 2.27 8.36 12.96
C VAL A 52 1.02 7.56 12.64
N LEU A 53 1.19 6.35 12.09
CA LEU A 53 0.08 5.42 11.88
C LEU A 53 -0.31 4.81 13.23
N ALA A 54 -1.44 5.24 13.79
CA ALA A 54 -1.90 4.77 15.10
C ALA A 54 -2.53 3.37 15.04
N SER A 55 -3.18 3.02 13.94
CA SER A 55 -3.82 1.72 13.74
C SER A 55 -3.98 1.40 12.25
N ILE A 56 -4.02 0.11 11.94
CA ILE A 56 -4.36 -0.42 10.62
C ILE A 56 -5.22 -1.66 10.79
N SER A 57 -6.27 -1.78 9.97
CA SER A 57 -7.12 -2.96 9.87
C SER A 57 -7.29 -3.27 8.40
N ILE A 58 -7.07 -4.52 8.01
CA ILE A 58 -7.15 -4.97 6.62
C ILE A 58 -8.00 -6.22 6.56
N ASP A 59 -9.08 -6.16 5.79
CA ASP A 59 -9.94 -7.30 5.48
C ASP A 59 -9.59 -7.83 4.08
N PHE A 60 -9.05 -9.04 4.02
CA PHE A 60 -8.68 -9.68 2.76
C PHE A 60 -9.90 -10.39 2.16
N ARG A 61 -10.36 -9.93 0.99
CA ARG A 61 -11.56 -10.46 0.32
C ARG A 61 -11.27 -11.42 -0.83
N SER A 62 -10.16 -11.20 -1.52
CA SER A 62 -9.69 -12.00 -2.65
C SER A 62 -8.16 -11.96 -2.66
N PRO A 63 -7.47 -13.03 -3.08
CA PRO A 63 -6.04 -12.98 -3.32
C PRO A 63 -5.70 -12.04 -4.49
N VAL A 64 -4.44 -11.59 -4.50
CA VAL A 64 -3.79 -10.94 -5.64
C VAL A 64 -2.63 -11.84 -6.07
N GLU A 65 -2.53 -12.09 -7.37
CA GLU A 65 -1.49 -12.90 -8.01
C GLU A 65 -0.39 -12.01 -8.60
N LEU A 66 0.71 -12.61 -9.06
CA LEU A 66 1.82 -11.87 -9.67
C LEU A 66 1.47 -11.21 -11.01
N ALA A 67 0.45 -11.72 -11.69
CA ALA A 67 0.04 -11.27 -13.02
C ALA A 67 -1.08 -10.21 -12.99
N ASP A 68 -1.60 -9.90 -11.80
CA ASP A 68 -2.56 -8.82 -11.58
C ASP A 68 -1.88 -7.45 -11.62
#